data_AF-A0A6P0RKJ1-F1
#
_entry.id   AF-A0A6P0RKJ1-F1
#
_cell.length_a   1.000
_cell.length_b   1.000
_cell.length_c   1.000
_cell.angle_alpha   90.00
_cell.angle_beta   90.00
_cell.angle_gamma   90.00
#
_symmetry.space_group_name_H-M   'P 1'
#
loop_
_entity.id
_entity.type
_entity.pdbx_description
1 polymer ?
#
loop_
_entity_poly.entity_id
_entity_poly.type
_entity_poly.pdbx_seq_one_letter_code
_entity_poly.pdbx_strand_id
1 'polypeptide(L)'
;MTTGPIPDETPSNLEEQLLLEQAKTGKGIPTHVGADMPLRVAPRLVANYGGSLEDWDKMTTTQRVIINGASVQLHWYRNSKMNQDVEFKFKREYPKGSPRNQ
;
A
#
# COMPACT_ATOMS: atom_id res chain seq x y z
N MET A 1 -9.30 10.46 -13.83
CA MET A 1 -8.09 9.87 -13.20
C MET A 1 -7.59 10.86 -12.18
N THR A 2 -7.28 10.44 -10.95
CA THR A 2 -6.75 11.34 -9.91
C THR A 2 -5.41 11.92 -10.36
N THR A 3 -5.35 13.24 -10.51
CA THR A 3 -4.20 13.98 -11.06
C THR A 3 -3.18 14.43 -10.02
N GLY A 4 -3.33 14.04 -8.74
CA GLY A 4 -2.48 14.52 -7.64
C GLY A 4 -1.99 13.44 -6.67
N PRO A 5 -1.25 13.86 -5.63
CA PRO A 5 -0.82 12.99 -4.53
C PRO A 5 -2.03 12.38 -3.83
N ILE A 6 -1.96 11.09 -3.49
CA ILE A 6 -3.01 10.46 -2.68
C ILE A 6 -2.53 10.46 -1.23
N PRO A 7 -3.24 11.09 -0.29
CA PRO A 7 -2.81 11.13 1.10
C PRO A 7 -2.85 9.73 1.71
N ASP A 8 -1.96 9.49 2.68
CA ASP A 8 -1.97 8.26 3.47
C ASP A 8 -3.31 8.09 4.20
N GLU A 9 -3.80 6.86 4.25
CA GLU A 9 -4.96 6.52 5.07
C GLU A 9 -4.56 6.51 6.55
N THR A 10 -5.33 7.23 7.38
CA THR A 10 -5.11 7.25 8.82
C THR A 10 -5.91 6.13 9.48
N PRO A 11 -5.28 5.23 10.24
CA PRO A 11 -5.97 4.12 10.89
C PRO A 11 -6.93 4.63 11.97
N SER A 12 -8.04 3.91 12.16
CA SER A 12 -9.08 4.27 13.15
C SER A 12 -9.16 3.31 14.35
N ASN A 13 -8.49 2.15 14.25
CA ASN A 13 -8.41 1.13 15.29
C ASN A 13 -6.96 0.73 15.58
N LEU A 14 -6.75 0.00 16.68
CA LEU A 14 -5.43 -0.38 17.16
C LEU A 14 -4.73 -1.33 16.19
N GLU A 15 -5.46 -2.27 15.60
CA GLU A 15 -4.91 -3.29 14.69
C GLU A 15 -4.35 -2.65 13.41
N GLU A 16 -5.05 -1.66 12.85
CA GLU A 16 -4.60 -0.87 11.71
C GLU A 16 -3.40 0.04 12.07
N GLN A 17 -3.38 0.60 13.29
CA GLN A 17 -2.23 1.36 13.79
C GLN A 17 -0.98 0.49 13.84
N LEU A 18 -1.08 -0.72 14.40
CA LEU A 18 0.02 -1.68 14.47
C LEU A 18 0.49 -2.11 13.07
N LEU A 19 -0.43 -2.33 12.12
CA LEU A 19 -0.06 -2.61 10.72
C LEU A 19 0.73 -1.45 10.09
N LEU A 20 0.32 -0.20 10.34
CA LEU A 20 1.02 0.98 9.82
C LEU A 20 2.42 1.12 10.43
N GLU A 21 2.58 0.89 11.74
CA GLU A 21 3.89 0.88 12.38
C GLU A 21 4.82 -0.22 11.82
N GLN A 22 4.29 -1.41 11.57
CA GLN A 22 5.05 -2.49 10.93
C GLN A 22 5.54 -2.09 9.52
N ALA A 23 4.68 -1.45 8.72
CA ALA A 23 5.08 -1.00 7.39
C ALA A 23 6.17 0.08 7.46
N LYS A 24 6.01 1.06 8.36
CA LYS A 24 6.99 2.14 8.58
C LYS A 24 8.33 1.66 9.13
N THR A 25 8.34 0.55 9.87
CA THR A 25 9.58 -0.11 10.33
C THR A 25 10.21 -1.01 9.24
N GLY A 26 9.67 -1.01 8.03
CA GLY A 26 10.23 -1.70 6.87
C GLY A 26 9.81 -3.16 6.73
N LYS A 27 8.81 -3.65 7.47
CA LYS A 27 8.34 -5.05 7.42
C LYS A 27 7.40 -5.35 6.24
N GLY A 28 7.72 -4.78 5.07
CA GLY A 28 6.99 -4.96 3.82
C GLY A 28 7.69 -5.87 2.83
N ILE A 29 6.92 -6.44 1.90
CA ILE A 29 7.45 -7.15 0.73
C ILE A 29 6.95 -6.49 -0.57
N PRO A 30 7.76 -6.46 -1.64
CA PRO A 30 7.31 -6.02 -2.94
C PRO A 30 6.34 -7.04 -3.53
N THR A 31 5.22 -6.57 -4.05
CA THR A 31 4.24 -7.34 -4.83
C THR A 31 4.37 -7.08 -6.32
N HIS A 32 5.09 -6.02 -6.69
CA HIS A 32 5.34 -5.59 -8.04
C HIS A 32 6.60 -4.74 -8.02
N VAL A 33 7.60 -5.17 -8.78
CA VAL A 33 8.90 -4.50 -8.85
C VAL A 33 8.94 -3.71 -10.15
N GLY A 34 9.14 -2.40 -10.08
CA GLY A 34 9.03 -1.49 -11.23
C GLY A 34 9.96 -1.85 -12.39
N ALA A 35 11.12 -2.44 -12.09
CA ALA A 35 12.10 -2.90 -13.07
C ALA A 35 11.65 -4.17 -13.85
N ASP A 36 10.93 -5.08 -13.19
CA ASP A 36 10.50 -6.36 -13.79
C ASP A 36 9.08 -6.29 -14.36
N MET A 37 8.24 -5.43 -13.77
CA MET A 37 6.85 -5.26 -14.14
C MET A 37 6.51 -3.77 -14.06
N PRO A 38 6.10 -3.13 -15.19
CA PRO A 38 5.77 -1.70 -15.17
C PRO A 38 4.52 -1.40 -14.34
N LEU A 39 4.68 -0.57 -13.30
CA LEU A 39 3.55 -0.05 -12.54
C LEU A 39 2.78 0.97 -13.39
N ARG A 40 1.52 0.66 -13.70
CA ARG A 40 0.62 1.60 -14.42
C ARG A 40 0.52 2.99 -13.78
N VAL A 41 0.70 3.07 -12.46
CA VAL A 41 0.62 4.32 -11.69
C VAL A 41 1.95 5.06 -11.57
N ALA A 42 3.08 4.46 -11.99
CA ALA A 42 4.40 5.05 -11.87
C ALA A 42 4.51 6.45 -12.50
N PRO A 43 3.92 6.76 -13.67
CA PRO A 43 3.98 8.12 -14.23
C PRO A 43 3.40 9.18 -13.29
N ARG A 44 2.32 8.86 -12.58
CA ARG A 44 1.73 9.78 -11.59
C ARG A 44 2.62 9.90 -10.35
N LEU A 45 3.22 8.80 -9.90
CA LEU A 45 4.15 8.82 -8.76
C LEU A 45 5.37 9.70 -9.07
N VAL A 46 5.96 9.55 -10.26
CA VAL A 46 7.07 10.40 -10.73
C VAL A 46 6.65 11.87 -10.79
N ALA A 47 5.47 12.17 -11.35
CA ALA A 47 4.98 13.55 -11.46
C ALA A 47 4.75 14.23 -10.10
N ASN A 48 4.40 13.47 -9.06
CA ASN A 48 4.05 14.03 -7.74
C ASN A 48 5.18 13.93 -6.71
N TYR A 49 6.06 12.94 -6.83
CA TYR A 49 7.07 12.60 -5.83
C TYR A 49 8.49 12.49 -6.41
N GLY A 50 8.67 12.49 -7.73
CA GLY A 50 9.96 12.40 -8.41
C GLY A 50 10.46 10.96 -8.64
N GLY A 51 11.76 10.85 -8.95
CA GLY A 51 12.42 9.57 -9.29
C GLY A 51 12.12 9.07 -10.71
N SER A 52 12.54 7.83 -11.01
CA SER A 52 12.28 7.18 -12.30
C SER A 52 11.14 6.17 -12.19
N LEU A 53 10.51 5.83 -13.32
CA LEU A 53 9.38 4.90 -13.37
C LEU A 53 9.72 3.51 -12.78
N GLU A 54 10.93 3.03 -13.05
CA GLU A 54 11.44 1.73 -12.64
C GLU A 54 11.84 1.64 -11.16
N ASP A 55 12.02 2.79 -10.50
CA ASP A 55 12.42 2.86 -9.09
C ASP A 55 11.23 2.64 -8.14
N TRP A 56 10.01 2.72 -8.67
CA TRP A 56 8.78 2.60 -7.91
C TRP A 56 8.33 1.15 -7.81
N ASP A 57 8.13 0.69 -6.59
CA ASP A 57 7.66 -0.64 -6.25
C ASP A 57 6.33 -0.57 -5.50
N LYS A 58 5.46 -1.56 -5.72
CA LYS A 58 4.24 -1.71 -4.91
C LYS A 58 4.51 -2.65 -3.76
N MET A 59 4.35 -2.15 -2.55
CA MET A 59 4.63 -2.87 -1.32
C MET A 59 3.33 -3.35 -0.65
N THR A 60 3.45 -4.40 0.15
CA THR A 60 2.40 -4.86 1.07
C THR A 60 3.01 -5.35 2.38
N THR A 61 2.23 -5.33 3.46
CA THR A 61 2.63 -5.95 4.73
C THR A 61 2.73 -7.47 4.58
N THR A 62 3.75 -8.06 5.19
CA THR A 62 3.89 -9.53 5.27
C THR A 62 2.75 -10.18 6.06
N GLN A 63 2.27 -9.48 7.08
CA GLN A 63 1.17 -9.92 7.92
C GLN A 63 -0.18 -9.45 7.39
N ARG A 64 -1.21 -10.25 7.68
CA ARG A 64 -2.62 -9.90 7.53
C ARG A 64 -3.26 -9.99 8.90
N VAL A 65 -4.19 -9.09 9.19
CA VAL A 65 -5.00 -9.12 10.42
C VAL A 65 -6.47 -9.27 10.06
N ILE A 66 -7.25 -9.94 10.90
CA ILE A 66 -8.69 -10.05 10.69
C ILE A 66 -9.39 -8.96 11.50
N ILE A 67 -10.09 -8.04 10.82
CA ILE A 67 -10.85 -6.96 11.44
C ILE A 67 -12.27 -7.03 10.91
N ASN A 68 -13.25 -7.20 11.79
CA ASN A 68 -14.67 -7.28 11.44
C ASN A 68 -14.97 -8.27 10.29
N GLY A 69 -14.30 -9.43 10.31
CA GLY A 69 -14.44 -10.48 9.29
C GLY A 69 -13.72 -10.21 7.97
N ALA A 70 -13.01 -9.09 7.82
CA ALA A 70 -12.16 -8.79 6.68
C ALA A 70 -10.70 -9.16 6.98
N SER A 71 -10.02 -9.76 6.02
CA SER A 71 -8.56 -9.83 6.00
C SER A 71 -8.01 -8.48 5.56
N VAL A 72 -7.24 -7.83 6.43
CA VAL A 72 -6.71 -6.48 6.22
C VAL A 72 -5.19 -6.54 6.04
N GLN A 73 -4.73 -5.88 4.98
CA GLN A 73 -3.31 -5.64 4.69
C GLN A 73 -3.10 -4.15 4.42
N LEU A 74 -1.89 -3.67 4.64
CA LEU A 74 -1.51 -2.34 4.23
C LEU A 74 -0.68 -2.41 2.94
N HIS A 75 -1.01 -1.56 1.97
CA HIS A 75 -0.32 -1.42 0.70
C HIS A 75 0.21 0.01 0.55
N TRP A 76 1.37 0.18 -0.08
CA TRP A 76 1.94 1.50 -0.36
C TRP A 76 2.88 1.43 -1.57
N TYR A 77 3.41 2.59 -1.98
CA TYR A 77 4.44 2.67 -3.00
C TYR A 77 5.77 3.07 -2.39
N ARG A 78 6.84 2.38 -2.79
CA ARG A 78 8.20 2.66 -2.37
C ARG A 78 9.03 3.10 -3.56
N ASN A 79 9.75 4.20 -3.44
CA ASN A 79 10.87 4.48 -4.33
C ASN A 79 12.15 3.90 -3.71
N SER A 80 12.71 2.87 -4.34
CA SER A 80 13.86 2.14 -3.82
C SER A 80 15.17 2.95 -3.84
N LYS A 81 15.31 3.93 -4.74
CA LYS A 81 16.49 4.80 -4.83
C LYS A 81 16.46 5.95 -3.84
N MET A 82 15.28 6.52 -3.61
CA MET A 82 15.08 7.65 -2.71
C MET A 82 14.75 7.22 -1.28
N ASN A 83 14.56 5.92 -1.04
CA ASN A 83 14.10 5.35 0.23
C ASN A 83 12.83 6.06 0.76
N GLN A 84 11.89 6.31 -0.16
CA GLN A 84 10.67 7.06 0.11
C GLN A 84 9.46 6.14 0.03
N ASP A 85 8.62 6.14 1.07
CA ASP A 85 7.34 5.44 1.08
C ASP A 85 6.19 6.46 1.03
N VAL A 86 5.20 6.21 0.17
CA VAL A 86 4.04 7.10 -0.05
C VAL A 86 2.74 6.32 -0.24
N GLU A 87 1.64 6.98 0.06
CA GLU A 87 0.26 6.55 -0.21
C GLU A 87 -0.11 5.22 0.45
N PHE A 88 0.09 5.15 1.75
CA PHE A 88 -0.32 4.00 2.56
C PHE A 88 -1.85 3.83 2.52
N LYS A 89 -2.32 2.63 2.15
CA LYS A 89 -3.74 2.28 1.98
C LYS A 89 -4.10 0.93 2.56
N PHE A 90 -5.18 0.88 3.34
CA PHE A 90 -5.67 -0.37 3.90
C PHE A 90 -6.53 -1.11 2.87
N LYS A 91 -6.07 -2.30 2.49
CA LYS A 91 -6.80 -3.21 1.63
C LYS A 91 -7.54 -4.22 2.49
N ARG A 92 -8.87 -4.27 2.35
CA ARG A 92 -9.76 -5.18 3.07
C ARG A 92 -10.30 -6.22 2.09
N GLU A 93 -10.12 -7.49 2.40
CA GLU A 93 -10.61 -8.62 1.61
C GLU A 93 -11.55 -9.48 2.46
N TYR A 94 -12.80 -9.57 2.02
CA TYR A 94 -13.80 -10.40 2.68
C TYR A 94 -13.84 -11.81 2.06
N PRO A 95 -13.99 -12.88 2.87
CA PRO A 95 -14.20 -14.22 2.35
C PRO A 95 -15.37 -14.27 1.37
N LYS A 96 -15.23 -15.03 0.27
CA LYS A 96 -16.36 -15.31 -0.63
C LYS A 96 -17.42 -16.08 0.16
N GLY A 97 -18.59 -15.47 0.37
CA GLY A 97 -19.70 -16.05 1.14
C GLY A 97 -19.99 -15.37 2.48
N SER A 98 -19.19 -14.38 2.91
CA SER A 98 -19.57 -13.53 4.04
C SER A 98 -20.80 -12.68 3.66
N PRO A 99 -21.83 -12.58 4.54
CA PRO A 99 -22.96 -11.71 4.27
C PRO A 99 -22.43 -10.28 4.12
N ARG A 100 -22.59 -9.71 2.92
CA ARG A 100 -22.49 -8.26 2.75
C ARG A 100 -23.63 -7.70 3.58
N ASN A 101 -23.32 -7.06 4.71
CA ASN A 101 -24.33 -6.36 5.49
C ASN A 101 -25.14 -5.46 4.55
N GLN A 102 -26.45 -5.74 4.49
CA GLN A 102 -27.47 -4.87 3.91
C GLN A 102 -27.55 -3.55 4.67
#